data_AF-A0A376F573-F1
#
_entry.id   AF-A0A376F573-F1
#
_cell.length_a   1.000
_cell.length_b   1.000
_cell.length_c   1.000
_cell.angle_alpha   90.00
_cell.angle_beta   90.00
_cell.angle_gamma   90.00
#
_symmetry.space_group_name_H-M   'P 1'
#
loop_
_entity.id
_entity.type
_entity.pdbx_description
1 polymer ?
#
loop_
_entity_poly.entity_id
_entity_poly.type
_entity_poly.pdbx_seq_one_letter_code
_entity_poly.pdbx_strand_id
1 'polypeptide(L)' 'MQQGCYRLGVEGEATADWVVVDLGDVIVHVMQDESRRLYELEKLWG' A
#
# COMPACT_ATOMS: atom_id res chain seq x y z
N MET A 1 25.59 2.70 10.95
CA MET A 1 24.13 2.45 10.96
C MET A 1 23.72 2.17 9.53
N GLN A 2 23.58 0.89 9.17
CA GLN A 2 23.13 0.49 7.85
C GLN A 2 22.06 -0.55 8.08
N GLN A 3 20.79 -0.12 8.05
CA GLN A 3 19.65 -1.03 8.15
C GLN A 3 19.59 -1.77 6.81
N GLY A 4 20.18 -2.97 6.77
CA GLY A 4 20.07 -3.88 5.64
C GLY A 4 18.66 -4.42 5.57
N CYS A 5 17.76 -3.69 4.92
CA CYS A 5 16.47 -4.25 4.52
C CYS A 5 16.74 -5.21 3.37
N TYR A 6 16.77 -6.50 3.67
CA TYR A 6 16.76 -7.56 2.68
C TYR A 6 15.47 -7.41 1.87
N ARG A 7 15.57 -6.88 0.64
CA ARG A 7 14.42 -6.76 -0.26
C ARG A 7 13.99 -8.18 -0.64
N LEU A 8 13.05 -8.74 0.11
CA LEU A 8 12.29 -9.93 -0.27
C LEU A 8 11.41 -9.54 -1.46
N GLY A 9 11.96 -9.64 -2.68
CA GLY A 9 11.22 -9.58 -3.94
C GLY A 9 10.24 -8.41 -4.11
N VAL A 10 10.62 -7.40 -4.89
CA VAL A 10 9.60 -6.51 -5.46
C VAL A 10 8.94 -7.24 -6.62
N GLU A 11 7.88 -8.00 -6.33
CA GLU A 11 6.94 -8.43 -7.37
C GLU A 11 5.88 -7.34 -7.54
N GLY A 12 5.77 -6.78 -8.75
CA GLY A 12 4.75 -5.77 -9.09
C GLY A 12 5.24 -4.34 -9.34
N GLU A 13 6.56 -4.10 -9.44
CA GLU A 13 7.15 -2.77 -9.67
C GLU A 13 6.73 -2.09 -10.99
N ALA A 14 5.94 -2.76 -11.85
CA ALA A 14 5.48 -2.21 -13.12
C ALA A 14 3.98 -1.80 -13.16
N THR A 15 3.15 -2.15 -12.16
CA THR A 15 1.68 -1.94 -12.27
C THR A 15 0.91 -1.95 -10.94
N ALA A 16 1.53 -1.63 -9.80
CA ALA A 16 0.81 -1.63 -8.54
C ALA A 16 0.01 -0.33 -8.35
N ASP A 17 -1.23 -0.31 -8.85
CA ASP A 17 -2.21 0.77 -8.61
C ASP A 17 -2.58 0.90 -7.12
N TRP A 18 -2.28 -0.14 -6.33
CA TRP A 18 -2.56 -0.23 -4.90
C TRP A 18 -1.51 -1.08 -4.19
N VAL A 19 -0.90 -0.49 -3.15
CA VAL A 19 -0.03 -1.15 -2.18
C VAL A 19 -0.65 -1.07 -0.79
N VAL A 20 -0.55 -2.15 -0.02
CA VAL A 20 -0.95 -2.21 1.39
C VAL A 20 0.29 -2.48 2.23
N VAL A 21 0.48 -1.67 3.28
CA VAL A 21 1.55 -1.84 4.26
C VAL A 21 0.91 -2.14 5.61
N ASP A 22 1.29 -3.27 6.20
CA ASP A 22 0.87 -3.71 7.53
C ASP A 22 1.93 -3.34 8.57
N LEU A 23 1.53 -2.59 9.61
CA LEU A 23 2.38 -2.17 10.73
C LEU A 23 1.90 -2.76 12.07
N GLY A 24 1.06 -3.80 12.05
CA GLY A 24 0.47 -4.45 13.23
C GLY A 24 -0.72 -3.67 13.78
N ASP A 25 -0.48 -2.49 14.34
CA ASP A 25 -1.52 -1.65 14.95
C ASP A 25 -2.19 -0.69 13.95
N VAL A 26 -1.54 -0.46 12.80
CA VAL A 26 -1.99 0.46 11.74
C VAL A 26 -1.78 -0.20 10.38
N ILE A 27 -2.76 -0.03 9.48
CA ILE A 27 -2.65 -0.45 8.07
C ILE A 27 -2.65 0.79 7.19
N VAL A 28 -1.64 0.93 6.34
CA VAL A 28 -1.50 2.04 5.38
C VAL A 28 -1.83 1.57 3.98
N HIS A 29 -2.79 2.24 3.35
CA HIS A 29 -3.18 1.99 1.96
C HIS A 29 -2.59 3.10 1.07
N VAL A 30 -1.68 2.73 0.16
CA VAL A 30 -1.12 3.65 -0.84
C VAL A 30 -1.73 3.29 -2.19
N MET A 31 -2.44 4.23 -2.80
CA MET A 31 -3.22 4.00 -4.02
C MET A 31 -3.04 5.15 -4.98
N GLN A 32 -3.16 4.89 -6.28
CA GLN A 32 -3.37 5.96 -7.25
C GLN A 32 -4.74 6.63 -7.05
N ASP A 33 -4.84 7.89 -7.47
CA ASP A 33 -6.05 8.70 -7.31
C ASP A 33 -7.28 8.07 -7.98
N GLU A 34 -7.11 7.41 -9.12
CA GLU A 34 -8.21 6.72 -9.82
C GLU A 34 -8.76 5.55 -9.00
N SER A 35 -7.87 4.70 -8.48
CA SER A 35 -8.25 3.57 -7.61
C SER A 35 -8.91 4.04 -6.32
N ARG A 36 -8.42 5.13 -5.71
CA ARG A 36 -9.06 5.71 -4.51
C ARG A 36 -10.51 6.13 -4.79
N ARG A 37 -10.77 6.76 -5.94
CA ARG A 37 -12.12 7.16 -6.36
C ARG A 37 -13.02 5.98 -6.73
N LEU A 38 -12.45 4.90 -7.26
CA LEU A 38 -13.22 3.70 -7.63
C LEU A 38 -13.67 2.91 -6.39
N TYR A 39 -12.76 2.69 -5.44
CA TYR A 39 -13.01 1.84 -4.28
C TYR A 39 -13.65 2.58 -3.11
N GLU A 40 -13.47 3.91 -3.02
CA GLU A 40 -14.08 4.78 -2.01
C GLU A 40 -13.99 4.21 -0.58
N LEU A 41 -12.84 3.63 -0.21
CA LEU A 41 -12.65 2.91 1.06
C LEU A 41 -13.03 3.74 2.29
N GLU A 42 -12.97 5.06 2.19
CA GLU A 42 -13.41 6.02 3.22
C GLU A 42 -14.87 5.78 3.66
N LYS A 43 -15.74 5.29 2.77
CA LYS A 43 -17.14 4.95 3.09
C LYS A 43 -17.31 3.76 4.03
N LEU A 44 -16.30 2.89 4.13
CA LEU A 44 -16.36 1.72 5.02
C LEU A 44 -16.05 2.08 6.47
N TRP A 45 -15.37 3.20 6.69
CA TRP A 45 -14.87 3.64 8.00
C TRP A 45 -15.48 4.98 8.46
N GLY A 46 -16.33 5.60 7.63
CA GLY A 46 -17.05 6.85 7.88
C GLY A 46 -18.45 6.66 8.41
#